data_AF-K9X871-F1
#
_entry.id   AF-K9X871-F1
#
_cell.length_a   1.000
_cell.length_b   1.000
_cell.length_c   1.000
_cell.angle_alpha   90.00
_cell.angle_beta   90.00
_cell.angle_gamma   90.00
#
_symmetry.space_group_name_H-M   'P 1'
#
loop_
_entity.id
_entity.type
_entity.pdbx_description
1 polymer ?
#
loop_
_entity_poly.entity_id
_entity_poly.type
_entity_poly.pdbx_seq_one_letter_code
_entity_poly.pdbx_strand_id
1 'polypeptide(L)'
;MTEPDPRTELNNQLAKALSNQLVQPDEKREITVTFRVSHAEKARLEQRCSGVVQSDYIRARLFDYSLPRPKLIIPEVNRQVIYELKKIGNNLNQQTRAINEAVKVGYQPLNHEVQEYLQTLKELVDILEQTHRQITQASAEGQRDDYQS
;
A
#
# COMPACT_ATOMS: atom_id res chain seq x y z
N MET A 1 0.57 -26.36 -19.16
CA MET A 1 1.18 -25.12 -19.68
C MET A 1 0.29 -23.98 -19.22
N THR A 2 0.69 -23.26 -18.18
CA THR A 2 -0.09 -22.15 -17.62
C THR A 2 0.25 -20.87 -18.38
N GLU A 3 -0.76 -20.24 -18.99
CA GLU A 3 -0.62 -18.95 -19.67
C GLU A 3 -0.04 -17.90 -18.70
N PRO A 4 0.91 -17.06 -19.14
CA PRO A 4 1.44 -15.98 -18.31
C PRO A 4 0.32 -14.96 -18.01
N ASP A 5 0.20 -14.56 -16.75
CA ASP A 5 -0.77 -13.54 -16.31
C ASP A 5 -0.64 -12.28 -17.20
N PRO A 6 -1.72 -11.76 -17.79
CA PRO A 6 -1.70 -10.59 -18.68
C PRO A 6 -1.08 -9.35 -18.03
N ARG A 7 -1.09 -9.25 -16.68
CA ARG A 7 -0.38 -8.18 -15.96
C ARG A 7 1.12 -8.29 -16.08
N THR A 8 1.64 -9.52 -16.08
CA THR A 8 3.07 -9.80 -16.22
C THR A 8 3.54 -9.43 -17.62
N GLU A 9 2.72 -9.71 -18.63
CA GLU A 9 3.01 -9.35 -20.02
C GLU A 9 3.01 -7.83 -20.22
N LEU A 10 2.02 -7.12 -19.69
CA LEU A 10 1.97 -5.66 -19.72
C LEU A 10 3.16 -5.03 -18.98
N ASN A 11 3.53 -5.57 -17.82
CA ASN A 11 4.67 -5.07 -17.05
C ASN A 11 6.00 -5.29 -17.81
N ASN A 12 6.16 -6.43 -18.47
CA ASN A 12 7.33 -6.72 -19.31
C ASN A 12 7.37 -5.81 -20.55
N GLN A 13 6.23 -5.54 -21.17
CA GLN A 13 6.13 -4.59 -22.29
C GLN A 13 6.48 -3.16 -21.86
N LEU A 14 6.01 -2.72 -20.70
CA LEU A 14 6.36 -1.42 -20.11
C LEU A 14 7.84 -1.35 -19.75
N ALA A 15 8.39 -2.38 -19.12
CA ALA A 15 9.81 -2.45 -18.79
C ALA A 15 10.69 -2.38 -20.04
N LYS A 16 10.27 -3.03 -21.14
CA LYS A 16 10.97 -3.00 -22.43
C LYS A 16 10.86 -1.64 -23.13
N ALA A 17 9.70 -0.97 -23.03
CA ALA A 17 9.53 0.38 -23.56
C ALA A 17 10.37 1.42 -22.79
N LEU A 18 10.48 1.25 -21.46
CA LEU A 18 11.29 2.10 -20.59
C LEU A 18 12.79 1.79 -20.69
N SER A 19 13.19 0.54 -20.95
CA SER A 19 14.60 0.17 -21.14
C SER A 19 15.18 0.75 -22.42
N ASN A 20 14.36 1.07 -23.44
CA ASN A 20 14.83 1.79 -24.62
C ASN A 20 15.11 3.28 -24.35
N GLN A 21 14.74 3.81 -23.18
CA GLN A 21 15.30 5.06 -22.65
C GLN A 21 16.58 4.78 -21.86
N LEU A 22 17.50 4.00 -22.45
CA LEU A 22 18.90 3.99 -22.05
C LEU A 22 19.39 5.44 -22.18
N VAL A 23 19.40 6.14 -21.06
CA VAL A 23 20.19 7.35 -20.87
C VAL A 23 21.62 6.90 -21.12
N GLN A 24 22.12 7.15 -22.33
CA GLN A 24 23.52 6.97 -22.64
C GLN A 24 24.32 7.65 -21.52
N PRO A 25 25.32 6.98 -20.91
CA PRO A 25 26.15 7.62 -19.92
C PRO A 25 26.79 8.85 -20.58
N ASP A 26 26.41 10.03 -20.09
CA ASP A 26 26.94 11.31 -20.57
C ASP A 26 28.47 11.24 -20.57
N GLU A 27 29.09 11.42 -21.73
CA GLU A 27 30.52 11.72 -21.79
C GLU A 27 30.80 12.91 -20.86
N LYS A 28 31.91 12.85 -20.12
CA LYS A 28 32.25 13.92 -19.17
C LYS A 28 32.30 15.25 -19.91
N ARG A 29 31.45 16.18 -19.46
CA ARG A 29 31.35 17.53 -20.04
C ARG A 29 32.52 18.37 -19.53
N GLU A 30 33.55 18.55 -20.35
CA GLU A 30 34.76 19.30 -20.01
C GLU A 30 34.74 20.76 -20.51
N ILE A 31 33.89 21.07 -21.48
CA ILE A 31 33.82 22.38 -22.12
C ILE A 31 32.87 23.31 -21.37
N THR A 32 33.35 24.48 -20.96
CA THR A 32 32.55 25.53 -20.33
C THR A 32 32.21 26.64 -21.33
N VAL A 33 30.92 26.96 -21.45
CA VAL A 33 30.41 28.08 -22.26
C VAL A 33 29.96 29.20 -21.33
N THR A 34 30.58 30.38 -21.44
CA THR A 34 30.23 31.57 -20.66
C THR A 34 29.66 32.64 -21.57
N PHE A 35 28.51 33.22 -21.22
CA PHE A 35 27.89 34.32 -21.94
C PHE A 35 27.37 35.39 -20.96
N ARG A 36 27.29 36.63 -21.44
CA ARG A 36 26.77 37.75 -20.65
C ARG A 36 25.26 37.85 -20.87
N VAL A 37 24.53 38.11 -19.78
CA VAL A 37 23.08 38.30 -19.78
C VAL A 37 22.72 39.61 -19.09
N SER A 38 21.63 40.22 -19.53
CA SER A 38 21.00 41.33 -18.82
C SER A 38 20.31 40.84 -17.53
N HIS A 39 20.04 41.77 -16.60
CA HIS A 39 19.29 41.47 -15.38
C HIS A 39 17.89 40.88 -15.66
N ALA A 40 17.20 41.37 -16.69
CA ALA A 40 15.89 40.87 -17.08
C ALA A 40 15.94 39.44 -17.65
N GLU A 41 17.01 39.10 -18.38
CA GLU A 41 17.22 37.73 -18.88
C GLU A 41 17.55 36.76 -17.75
N LYS A 42 18.38 37.18 -16.80
CA LYS A 42 18.68 36.39 -15.60
C LYS A 42 17.42 36.07 -14.80
N ALA A 43 16.58 37.07 -14.52
CA ALA A 43 15.34 36.86 -13.77
C ALA A 43 14.37 35.92 -14.51
N ARG A 44 14.22 36.06 -15.83
CA ARG A 44 13.40 35.16 -16.65
C ARG A 44 13.94 33.73 -16.64
N LEU A 45 15.26 33.56 -16.64
CA LEU A 45 15.90 32.26 -16.58
C LEU A 45 15.69 31.60 -15.22
N GLU A 46 15.88 32.32 -14.12
CA GLU A 46 15.64 31.84 -12.76
C GLU A 46 14.18 31.40 -12.55
N GLN A 47 13.21 32.20 -13.01
CA GLN A 47 11.79 31.84 -12.94
C GLN A 47 11.47 30.55 -13.70
N ARG A 48 12.04 30.37 -14.88
CA ARG A 48 11.85 29.17 -15.71
C ARG A 48 12.59 27.96 -15.18
N CYS A 49 13.65 28.16 -14.41
CA CYS A 49 14.42 27.11 -13.76
C CYS A 49 13.88 26.74 -12.37
N SER A 50 12.74 27.28 -11.94
CA SER A 50 12.15 26.93 -10.63
C SER A 50 11.92 25.41 -10.52
N GLY A 51 12.70 24.75 -9.66
CA GLY A 51 12.64 23.30 -9.43
C GLY A 51 13.51 22.45 -10.35
N VAL A 52 14.31 23.04 -11.23
CA VAL A 52 15.24 22.35 -12.15
C VAL A 52 16.61 23.01 -12.15
N VAL A 53 17.68 22.25 -12.42
CA VAL A 53 19.03 22.82 -12.51
C VAL A 53 19.13 23.70 -13.76
N GLN A 54 19.61 24.94 -13.61
CA GLN A 54 19.70 25.91 -14.70
C GLN A 54 20.49 25.38 -15.90
N SER A 55 21.61 24.70 -15.66
CA SER A 55 22.41 24.08 -16.71
C SER A 55 21.65 23.00 -17.49
N ASP A 56 20.83 22.20 -16.80
CA ASP A 56 20.01 21.17 -17.43
C ASP A 56 18.87 21.79 -18.25
N TYR A 57 18.26 22.87 -17.72
CA TYR A 57 17.24 23.63 -18.44
C TYR A 57 17.79 24.25 -19.72
N ILE A 58 18.97 24.88 -19.67
CA ILE A 58 19.63 25.48 -20.84
C ILE A 58 19.94 24.39 -21.87
N ARG A 59 20.51 23.25 -21.45
CA ARG A 59 20.83 22.16 -22.37
C ARG A 59 19.58 21.57 -23.02
N ALA A 60 18.51 21.35 -22.26
CA ALA A 60 17.24 20.86 -22.80
C ALA A 60 16.62 21.82 -23.82
N ARG A 61 16.84 23.12 -23.68
CA ARG A 61 16.36 24.13 -24.64
C ARG A 61 17.27 24.30 -25.86
N LEU A 62 18.56 23.98 -25.77
CA LEU A 62 19.53 24.17 -26.85
C LEU A 62 19.80 22.91 -27.69
N PHE A 63 19.68 21.73 -27.10
CA PHE A 63 20.05 20.45 -27.72
C PHE A 63 18.87 19.47 -27.83
N ASP A 64 17.64 19.98 -27.75
CA ASP A 64 16.39 19.20 -27.84
C ASP A 64 16.27 18.03 -26.87
N TYR A 65 16.99 18.09 -25.74
CA TYR A 65 16.81 17.11 -24.68
C TYR A 65 15.45 17.29 -24.01
N SER A 66 14.94 16.20 -23.45
CA SER A 66 13.72 16.23 -22.64
C SER A 66 13.87 17.26 -21.52
N LEU A 67 12.89 18.16 -21.40
CA LEU A 67 12.88 19.15 -20.32
C LEU A 67 12.98 18.44 -18.96
N PRO A 68 13.90 18.87 -18.09
CA PRO A 68 14.02 18.29 -16.77
C PRO A 68 12.68 18.45 -16.06
N ARG A 69 12.11 17.34 -15.59
CA ARG A 69 10.89 17.39 -14.80
C ARG A 69 11.27 17.99 -13.45
N PRO A 70 10.59 19.04 -12.97
CA PRO A 70 10.85 19.56 -11.64
C PRO A 70 10.71 18.40 -10.67
N LYS A 71 11.77 18.09 -9.93
CA LYS A 71 11.68 17.10 -8.86
C LYS A 71 10.60 17.64 -7.93
N LEU A 72 9.53 16.87 -7.72
CA LEU A 72 8.51 17.24 -6.73
C LEU A 72 9.25 17.53 -5.44
N ILE A 73 9.33 18.81 -5.07
CA ILE A 73 9.79 19.22 -3.76
C ILE A 73 8.64 18.86 -2.86
N ILE A 74 8.64 17.62 -2.37
CA ILE A 74 7.73 17.19 -1.31
C ILE A 74 8.11 18.07 -0.11
N PRO A 75 7.22 18.97 0.36
CA PRO A 75 7.48 19.76 1.55
C PRO A 75 7.85 18.83 2.71
N GLU A 76 8.79 19.21 3.56
CA GLU A 76 9.24 18.35 4.67
C GLU A 76 8.08 17.88 5.56
N VAL A 77 7.06 18.73 5.75
CA VAL A 77 5.78 18.44 6.43
C VAL A 77 5.11 17.15 5.90
N ASN A 78 5.22 16.89 4.61
CA ASN A 78 4.56 15.75 3.97
C ASN A 78 5.43 14.49 3.95
N ARG A 79 6.73 14.57 4.28
CA ARG A 79 7.62 13.40 4.28
C ARG A 79 7.23 12.39 5.34
N GLN A 80 6.89 12.84 6.54
CA GLN A 80 6.45 11.95 7.62
C GLN A 80 5.13 11.28 7.26
N VAL A 81 4.17 12.04 6.75
CA VAL A 81 2.87 11.51 6.31
C VAL A 81 3.03 10.48 5.19
N ILE A 82 3.88 10.76 4.20
CA ILE A 82 4.16 9.81 3.11
C ILE A 82 4.89 8.57 3.61
N TYR A 83 5.80 8.71 4.58
CA TYR A 83 6.48 7.58 5.21
C TYR A 83 5.49 6.67 5.95
N GLU A 84 4.61 7.24 6.76
CA GLU A 84 3.56 6.47 7.46
C GLU A 84 2.57 5.83 6.49
N LEU A 85 2.12 6.55 5.46
CA LEU A 85 1.25 6.00 4.41
C LEU A 85 1.92 4.84 3.66
N LYS A 86 3.23 4.96 3.37
CA LYS A 86 4.00 3.87 2.74
C LYS A 86 4.09 2.65 3.66
N LYS A 87 4.29 2.87 4.97
CA LYS A 87 4.33 1.80 5.97
C LYS A 87 2.99 1.08 6.07
N ILE A 88 1.88 1.83 6.12
CA ILE A 88 0.52 1.28 6.11
C ILE A 88 0.27 0.48 4.81
N GLY A 89 0.61 1.03 3.65
CA GLY A 89 0.46 0.34 2.37
C GLY A 89 1.27 -0.96 2.28
N ASN A 90 2.50 -0.96 2.80
CA ASN A 90 3.33 -2.15 2.88
C ASN A 90 2.71 -3.23 3.80
N ASN A 91 2.18 -2.83 4.96
CA ASN A 91 1.53 -3.75 5.89
C ASN A 91 0.26 -4.35 5.27
N LEU A 92 -0.53 -3.55 4.57
CA LEU A 92 -1.74 -4.03 3.88
C LEU A 92 -1.37 -5.03 2.79
N ASN A 93 -0.36 -4.72 1.97
CA ASN A 93 0.12 -5.63 0.93
C ASN A 93 0.68 -6.95 1.51
N GLN A 94 1.35 -6.90 2.65
CA GLN A 94 1.80 -8.10 3.36
C GLN A 94 0.63 -8.95 3.87
N GLN A 95 -0.38 -8.33 4.48
CA GLN A 95 -1.58 -9.03 4.93
C GLN A 95 -2.35 -9.64 3.75
N THR A 96 -2.54 -8.89 2.67
CA THR A 96 -3.19 -9.41 1.45
C THR A 96 -2.42 -10.57 0.85
N ARG A 97 -1.08 -10.52 0.83
CA ARG A 97 -0.25 -11.64 0.37
C ARG A 97 -0.37 -12.84 1.30
N ALA A 98 -0.29 -12.65 2.61
CA ALA A 98 -0.46 -13.72 3.59
C ALA A 98 -1.84 -14.39 3.49
N ILE A 99 -2.91 -13.60 3.30
CA ILE A 99 -4.27 -14.10 3.09
C ILE A 99 -4.36 -14.86 1.77
N ASN A 100 -3.86 -14.28 0.67
CA ASN A 100 -3.90 -14.93 -0.65
C ASN A 100 -3.02 -16.18 -0.71
N GLU A 101 -1.92 -16.20 0.04
CA GLU A 101 -1.01 -17.34 0.16
C GLU A 101 -1.65 -18.43 1.02
N ALA A 102 -2.28 -18.08 2.16
CA ALA A 102 -3.08 -19.03 2.93
C ALA A 102 -4.20 -19.66 2.08
N VAL A 103 -4.93 -18.85 1.31
CA VAL A 103 -5.97 -19.31 0.39
C VAL A 103 -5.39 -20.16 -0.75
N LYS A 104 -4.20 -19.85 -1.27
CA LYS A 104 -3.52 -20.60 -2.35
C LYS A 104 -2.88 -21.91 -1.88
N VAL A 105 -2.36 -21.97 -0.66
CA VAL A 105 -1.73 -23.17 -0.06
C VAL A 105 -2.78 -24.21 0.35
N GLY A 106 -4.08 -23.92 0.13
CA GLY A 106 -5.17 -24.84 0.47
C GLY A 106 -5.59 -24.75 1.93
N TYR A 107 -5.05 -23.79 2.70
CA TYR A 107 -5.63 -23.40 3.98
C TYR A 107 -6.89 -22.58 3.71
N GLN A 108 -8.01 -23.29 3.56
CA GLN A 108 -9.26 -22.67 3.94
C GLN A 108 -9.18 -22.38 5.44
N PRO A 109 -9.52 -21.17 5.92
CA PRO A 109 -9.64 -20.91 7.36
C PRO A 109 -10.83 -21.67 8.01
N LEU A 110 -11.36 -22.69 7.33
CA LEU A 110 -12.39 -23.65 7.77
C LEU A 110 -11.78 -25.06 7.81
N ASN A 111 -10.67 -25.23 8.51
CA ASN A 111 -10.21 -26.58 8.86
C ASN A 111 -11.09 -27.14 9.99
N HIS A 112 -11.26 -28.46 10.00
CA HIS A 112 -12.09 -29.27 10.90
C HIS A 112 -12.12 -28.80 12.37
N GLU A 113 -11.01 -28.26 12.87
CA GLU A 113 -10.88 -27.63 14.20
C GLU A 113 -11.91 -26.52 14.45
N VAL A 114 -12.24 -25.66 13.46
CA VAL A 114 -13.25 -24.59 13.62
C VAL A 114 -14.66 -25.17 13.72
N GLN A 115 -14.94 -26.30 13.06
CA GLN A 115 -16.22 -27.00 13.22
C GLN A 115 -16.33 -27.66 14.59
N GLU A 116 -15.24 -28.22 15.11
CA GLU A 116 -15.18 -28.73 16.49
C GLU A 116 -15.37 -27.61 17.52
N TYR A 117 -14.77 -26.44 17.29
CA TYR A 117 -15.00 -25.25 18.12
C TYR A 117 -16.46 -24.76 18.06
N LEU A 118 -17.08 -24.76 16.88
CA LEU A 118 -18.50 -24.41 16.74
C LEU A 118 -19.42 -25.44 17.41
N GLN A 119 -19.06 -26.72 17.38
CA GLN A 119 -19.81 -27.79 18.03
C GLN A 119 -19.71 -27.68 19.55
N THR A 120 -18.50 -27.48 20.09
CA THR A 120 -18.31 -27.23 21.53
C THR A 120 -18.99 -25.96 22.02
N LEU A 121 -18.99 -24.89 21.21
CA LEU A 121 -19.74 -23.67 21.54
C LEU A 121 -21.26 -23.90 21.59
N LYS A 122 -21.81 -24.71 20.67
CA LYS A 122 -23.23 -25.09 20.72
C LYS A 122 -23.57 -25.90 21.97
N GLU A 123 -22.75 -26.89 22.29
CA GLU A 123 -22.94 -27.72 23.49
C GLU A 123 -22.88 -26.89 24.77
N LEU A 124 -21.98 -25.90 24.85
CA LEU A 124 -21.91 -24.95 25.96
C LEU A 124 -23.18 -24.10 26.09
N VAL A 125 -23.74 -23.62 24.97
CA VAL A 125 -24.99 -22.86 24.97
C VAL A 125 -26.15 -23.73 25.45
N ASP A 126 -26.25 -24.97 24.98
CA ASP A 126 -27.31 -25.89 25.41
C ASP A 126 -27.25 -26.19 26.91
N ILE A 127 -26.05 -26.39 27.47
CA ILE A 127 -25.85 -26.59 28.91
C ILE A 127 -26.23 -25.34 29.70
N LEU A 128 -25.86 -24.14 29.21
CA LEU A 128 -26.24 -22.89 29.85
C LEU A 128 -27.76 -22.67 29.83
N GLU A 129 -28.43 -23.03 28.74
CA GLU A 129 -29.89 -22.95 28.70
C GLU A 129 -30.56 -23.98 29.61
N GLN A 130 -30.03 -25.20 29.68
CA GLN A 130 -30.55 -26.23 30.59
C GLN A 130 -30.37 -25.83 32.05
N THR A 131 -29.19 -25.34 32.43
CA THR A 131 -28.94 -24.86 33.79
C THR A 131 -29.78 -23.63 34.12
N HIS A 132 -29.93 -22.68 33.18
CA HIS A 132 -30.84 -21.55 33.36
C HIS A 132 -32.30 -22.00 33.54
N ARG A 133 -32.78 -22.97 32.76
CA ARG A 133 -34.13 -23.57 32.92
C ARG A 133 -34.28 -24.25 34.28
N GLN A 134 -33.28 -25.02 34.73
CA GLN A 134 -33.28 -25.68 36.04
C GLN A 134 -33.31 -24.67 37.19
N ILE A 135 -32.51 -23.60 37.12
CA ILE A 135 -32.52 -22.53 38.12
C ILE A 135 -33.87 -21.81 38.14
N THR A 136 -34.45 -21.54 36.96
CA THR A 136 -35.77 -20.91 36.84
C THR A 136 -36.88 -21.80 37.40
N GLN A 137 -36.83 -23.11 37.17
CA GLN A 137 -37.79 -24.09 37.70
C GLN A 137 -37.64 -24.28 39.22
N ALA A 138 -36.41 -24.42 39.72
CA ALA A 138 -36.13 -24.53 41.15
C ALA A 138 -36.52 -23.26 41.94
N SER A 139 -36.37 -22.07 41.32
CA SER A 139 -36.82 -20.81 41.90
C SER A 139 -38.35 -20.70 41.94
N ALA A 140 -39.05 -21.28 40.98
CA ALA A 140 -40.52 -21.31 40.93
C ALA A 140 -41.16 -22.34 41.89
N GLU A 141 -40.45 -23.43 42.19
CA GLU A 141 -40.86 -24.44 43.18
C GLU A 141 -40.63 -23.94 44.62
N GLY A 142 -39.50 -23.26 44.89
CA GLY A 142 -39.23 -22.66 46.20
C GLY A 142 -40.21 -21.55 46.62
N GLN A 143 -40.89 -20.89 45.68
CA GLN A 143 -41.92 -19.88 45.98
C GLN A 143 -43.32 -20.45 46.23
N ARG A 144 -43.55 -21.75 45.98
CA ARG A 144 -44.83 -22.42 46.31
C ARG A 144 -44.87 -22.97 47.73
N ASP A 145 -43.73 -23.33 48.30
CA ASP A 145 -43.67 -23.87 49.67
C ASP A 145 -43.79 -22.77 50.75
N ASP A 146 -43.43 -21.52 50.45
CA ASP A 146 -43.57 -20.38 51.38
C ASP A 146 -45.02 -19.87 51.57
N TYR A 147 -45.99 -20.40 50.82
CA TYR A 147 -47.43 -20.06 50.95
C TYR A 147 -48.27 -21.15 51.64
N GLN A 148 -47.66 -22.23 52.12
CA GLN A 148 -48.36 -23.31 52.85
C GLN A 148 -47.91 -23.51 54.32
N SER A 149 -47.21 -22.55 54.94
CA SER A 149 -47.02 -22.50 56.40
C SER A 149 -47.87 -21.42 57.07
#